data_AF-A0A9D5JVA0-F1
#
_entry.id   AF-A0A9D5JVA0-F1
#
_cell.length_a   1.000
_cell.length_b   1.000
_cell.length_c   1.000
_cell.angle_alpha   90.00
_cell.angle_beta   90.00
_cell.angle_gamma   90.00
#
_symmetry.space_group_name_H-M   'P 1'
#
loop_
_entity.id
_entity.type
_entity.pdbx_description
1 polymer ?
#
loop_
_entity_poly.entity_id
_entity_poly.type
_entity_poly.pdbx_seq_one_letter_code
_entity_poly.pdbx_strand_id
1 'polypeptide(L)'
;MARLCYEAGADMGNPDQFYRPDKWNPDGYFEQPDIHAVNMPLINGMWWKFAYFWLPSTSTILKRAQKMADQIRQTASRYQGKVVKETRFCLTLPAWLKYGTQVSAILVCLRDPIQVARSLQKRNYITRAYALKLWYLHNMRLLENAAGIPLWFVYYNNLLHERLFLPEMHGALQMIGYDGSDEELQRLRSTCVKPQMNHHPERREKYPREIALLWSDLLERHQKQYTTPA
;
A
#
# COMPACT_ATOMS: atom_id res chain seq x y z
N MET A 1 -2.76 -8.63 3.66
CA MET A 1 -3.70 -7.89 2.79
C MET A 1 -3.60 -8.35 1.34
N ALA A 2 -2.53 -8.08 0.58
CA ALA A 2 -2.47 -8.46 -0.84
C ALA A 2 -2.77 -9.95 -1.12
N ARG A 3 -2.16 -10.85 -0.34
CA ARG A 3 -2.48 -12.29 -0.38
C ARG A 3 -3.95 -12.58 -0.08
N LEU A 4 -4.56 -11.92 0.92
CA LEU A 4 -5.98 -12.09 1.23
C LEU A 4 -6.85 -11.69 0.03
N CYS A 5 -6.53 -10.57 -0.64
CA CYS A 5 -7.27 -10.14 -1.82
C CYS A 5 -7.14 -11.14 -2.98
N TYR A 6 -5.92 -11.63 -3.22
CA TYR A 6 -5.66 -12.65 -4.24
C TYR A 6 -6.43 -13.95 -3.97
N GLU A 7 -6.36 -14.46 -2.75
CA GLU A 7 -7.00 -15.73 -2.36
C GLU A 7 -8.53 -15.56 -2.23
N ALA A 8 -9.01 -14.33 -2.04
CA ALA A 8 -10.42 -13.95 -2.16
C ALA A 8 -10.90 -13.80 -3.61
N GLY A 9 -10.04 -14.05 -4.62
CA GLY A 9 -10.44 -14.07 -6.03
C GLY A 9 -10.24 -12.76 -6.78
N ALA A 10 -9.56 -11.76 -6.21
CA ALA A 10 -9.26 -10.53 -6.93
C ALA A 10 -8.35 -10.79 -8.15
N ASP A 11 -8.75 -10.30 -9.33
CA ASP A 11 -7.88 -10.30 -10.50
C ASP A 11 -6.73 -9.30 -10.29
N MET A 12 -5.54 -9.83 -10.04
CA MET A 12 -4.30 -9.08 -9.85
C MET A 12 -3.35 -9.18 -11.06
N GLY A 13 -3.81 -9.73 -12.19
CA GLY A 13 -2.98 -10.10 -13.33
C GLY A 13 -2.36 -11.50 -13.21
N ASN A 14 -1.34 -11.79 -14.03
CA ASN A 14 -0.73 -13.12 -14.09
C ASN A 14 0.12 -13.41 -12.83
N PRO A 15 -0.26 -14.38 -11.98
CA PRO A 15 0.47 -14.70 -10.74
C PRO A 15 1.90 -15.20 -10.97
N ASP A 16 2.16 -15.88 -12.08
CA ASP A 16 3.49 -16.39 -12.43
C ASP A 16 4.52 -15.26 -12.66
N GLN A 17 4.01 -14.06 -12.91
CA GLN A 17 4.82 -12.86 -13.12
C GLN A 17 5.01 -12.05 -11.85
N PHE A 18 4.35 -12.36 -10.73
CA PHE A 18 4.52 -11.56 -9.52
C PHE A 18 5.95 -11.61 -8.98
N TYR A 19 6.34 -10.55 -8.27
CA TYR A 19 7.62 -10.55 -7.58
C TYR A 19 7.79 -11.78 -6.70
N ARG A 20 8.89 -12.51 -6.97
CA ARG A 20 9.21 -13.76 -6.28
C ARG A 20 9.36 -13.54 -4.77
N PRO A 21 8.95 -14.52 -3.95
CA PRO A 21 9.23 -14.50 -2.53
C PRO A 21 10.72 -14.38 -2.21
N ASP A 22 11.02 -13.83 -1.04
CA ASP A 22 12.37 -13.78 -0.49
C ASP A 22 12.37 -14.00 1.03
N LYS A 23 13.53 -13.83 1.68
CA LYS A 23 13.65 -13.99 3.15
C LYS A 23 12.84 -12.99 3.97
N TRP A 24 12.42 -11.87 3.38
CA TRP A 24 11.61 -10.84 4.04
C TRP A 24 10.13 -11.04 3.81
N ASN A 25 9.75 -11.68 2.70
CA ASN A 25 8.37 -12.03 2.40
C ASN A 25 8.29 -13.41 1.71
N PRO A 26 8.34 -14.50 2.50
CA PRO A 26 8.35 -15.88 1.97
C PRO A 26 7.05 -16.29 1.28
N ASP A 27 5.96 -15.58 1.54
CA ASP A 27 4.65 -15.83 0.94
C ASP A 27 4.46 -15.12 -0.40
N GLY A 28 5.44 -14.31 -0.83
CA GLY A 28 5.38 -13.55 -2.08
C GLY A 28 4.80 -12.15 -1.90
N TYR A 29 5.17 -11.26 -2.82
CA TYR A 29 4.85 -9.83 -2.72
C TYR A 29 3.50 -9.45 -3.31
N PHE A 30 2.98 -10.28 -4.22
CA PHE A 30 1.77 -10.01 -5.03
C PHE A 30 1.88 -8.65 -5.74
N GLU A 31 3.10 -8.24 -6.10
CA GLU A 31 3.42 -7.00 -6.81
C GLU A 31 3.62 -7.32 -8.29
N GLN A 32 3.00 -6.50 -9.14
CA GLN A 32 3.10 -6.57 -10.59
C GLN A 32 4.40 -5.93 -11.11
N PRO A 33 5.36 -6.67 -11.70
CA PRO A 33 6.66 -6.09 -12.05
C PRO A 33 6.63 -5.05 -13.17
N ASP A 34 5.63 -5.07 -14.05
CA ASP A 34 5.50 -4.08 -15.12
C ASP A 34 5.01 -2.72 -14.60
N ILE A 35 4.11 -2.71 -13.60
CA ILE A 35 3.78 -1.50 -12.81
C ILE A 35 5.04 -0.96 -12.13
N HIS A 36 5.82 -1.85 -11.50
CA HIS A 36 7.07 -1.48 -10.85
C HIS A 36 8.08 -0.89 -11.85
N ALA A 37 8.20 -1.49 -13.04
CA ALA A 37 9.09 -1.03 -14.11
C ALA A 37 8.73 0.37 -14.63
N VAL A 38 7.46 0.78 -14.54
CA VAL A 38 7.04 2.15 -14.79
C VAL A 38 7.39 3.06 -13.61
N ASN A 39 7.11 2.65 -12.38
CA ASN A 39 7.27 3.49 -11.20
C ASN A 39 8.73 3.80 -10.85
N MET A 40 9.63 2.84 -11.00
CA MET A 40 11.02 3.00 -10.56
C MET A 40 11.77 4.11 -11.32
N PRO A 41 11.70 4.21 -12.67
CA PRO A 41 12.32 5.33 -13.38
C PRO A 41 11.74 6.69 -12.98
N LEU A 42 10.44 6.77 -12.68
CA LEU A 42 9.80 8.00 -12.19
C LEU A 42 10.41 8.45 -10.86
N ILE A 43 10.66 7.51 -9.94
CA ILE A 43 11.21 7.81 -8.61
C ILE A 43 12.72 8.07 -8.68
N ASN A 44 13.46 7.14 -9.26
CA ASN A 44 14.91 7.13 -9.25
C ASN A 44 15.50 8.27 -10.08
N GLY A 45 14.98 8.48 -11.31
CA GLY A 45 15.62 9.32 -12.31
C GLY A 45 17.13 9.04 -12.39
N MET A 46 17.94 10.11 -12.46
CA MET A 46 19.40 10.02 -12.53
C MET A 46 20.05 9.61 -11.20
N TRP A 47 19.33 9.69 -10.08
CA TRP A 47 19.87 9.43 -8.74
C TRP A 47 19.84 7.95 -8.34
N TRP A 48 19.24 7.09 -9.17
CA TRP A 48 19.19 5.64 -8.96
C TRP A 48 18.78 5.30 -7.51
N LYS A 49 19.57 4.48 -6.82
CA LYS A 49 19.35 4.04 -5.43
C LYS A 49 19.36 5.18 -4.40
N PHE A 50 19.93 6.33 -4.71
CA PHE A 50 20.01 7.47 -3.80
C PHE A 50 18.74 8.33 -3.77
N ALA A 51 17.79 8.09 -4.68
CA ALA A 51 16.55 8.86 -4.75
C ALA A 51 15.71 8.79 -3.47
N TYR A 52 15.82 7.72 -2.68
CA TYR A 52 15.10 7.64 -1.41
C TYR A 52 15.62 8.62 -0.36
N PHE A 53 16.90 9.03 -0.40
CA PHE A 53 17.41 10.10 0.46
C PHE A 53 16.77 11.46 0.14
N TRP A 54 16.38 11.64 -1.13
CA TRP A 54 15.85 12.88 -1.69
C TRP A 54 14.65 12.57 -2.59
N LEU A 55 13.53 12.17 -1.97
CA LEU A 55 12.35 11.76 -2.73
C LEU A 55 11.93 12.88 -3.72
N PRO A 56 11.65 12.54 -4.98
CA PRO A 56 11.28 13.54 -5.97
C PRO A 56 9.95 14.21 -5.64
N SER A 57 9.85 15.50 -5.95
CA SER A 57 8.58 16.24 -5.89
C SER A 57 7.57 15.72 -6.91
N THR A 58 6.27 16.03 -6.73
CA THR A 58 5.22 15.63 -7.70
C THR A 58 5.51 16.23 -9.06
N SER A 59 5.97 17.48 -9.12
CA SER A 59 6.39 18.11 -10.38
C SER A 59 7.51 17.32 -11.08
N THR A 60 8.49 16.83 -10.32
CA THR A 60 9.57 15.99 -10.87
C THR A 60 9.04 14.66 -11.41
N ILE A 61 8.15 13.99 -10.67
CA ILE A 61 7.46 12.78 -11.12
C ILE A 61 6.72 13.05 -12.44
N LEU A 62 5.89 14.10 -12.50
CA LEU A 62 5.10 14.46 -13.67
C LEU A 62 5.96 14.83 -14.88
N LYS A 63 7.10 15.51 -14.67
CA LYS A 63 8.06 15.83 -15.74
C LYS A 63 8.68 14.56 -16.32
N ARG A 64 9.08 13.61 -15.47
CA ARG A 64 9.64 12.32 -15.91
C ARG A 64 8.59 11.49 -16.65
N ALA A 65 7.35 11.52 -16.19
CA ALA A 65 6.25 10.78 -16.78
C ALA A 65 5.93 11.20 -18.22
N GLN A 66 6.28 12.43 -18.64
CA GLN A 66 6.12 12.86 -20.04
C GLN A 66 6.83 11.94 -21.04
N LYS A 67 8.03 11.47 -20.69
CA LYS A 67 8.81 10.56 -21.54
C LYS A 67 8.31 9.12 -21.51
N MET A 68 7.41 8.79 -20.59
CA MET A 68 6.89 7.45 -20.36
C MET A 68 5.38 7.36 -20.60
N ALA A 69 4.78 8.39 -21.21
CA ALA A 69 3.33 8.51 -21.33
C ALA A 69 2.69 7.31 -22.05
N ASP A 70 3.30 6.82 -23.13
CA ASP A 70 2.82 5.65 -23.86
C ASP A 70 2.94 4.37 -23.04
N GLN A 71 4.07 4.18 -22.35
CA GLN A 71 4.27 3.02 -21.47
C GLN A 71 3.27 3.03 -20.30
N ILE A 72 2.98 4.20 -19.72
CA ILE A 72 1.97 4.36 -18.67
C ILE A 72 0.59 3.97 -19.22
N ARG A 73 0.18 4.51 -20.38
CA ARG A 73 -1.11 4.19 -21.01
C ARG A 73 -1.25 2.70 -21.33
N GLN A 74 -0.23 2.11 -21.96
CA GLN A 74 -0.22 0.70 -22.32
C GLN A 74 -0.24 -0.20 -21.09
N THR A 75 0.48 0.16 -20.03
CA THR A 75 0.45 -0.62 -18.79
C THR A 75 -0.91 -0.48 -18.11
N ALA A 76 -1.45 0.73 -18.04
CA ALA A 76 -2.76 1.00 -17.43
C ALA A 76 -3.88 0.21 -18.11
N SER A 77 -3.90 0.11 -19.45
CA SER A 77 -4.92 -0.66 -20.17
C SER A 77 -4.89 -2.15 -19.84
N ARG A 78 -3.72 -2.74 -19.56
CA ARG A 78 -3.60 -4.14 -19.13
C ARG A 78 -4.16 -4.41 -17.73
N TYR A 79 -4.28 -3.38 -16.91
CA TYR A 79 -4.79 -3.44 -15.54
C TYR A 79 -6.17 -2.81 -15.36
N GLN A 80 -6.88 -2.51 -16.45
CA GLN A 80 -8.26 -2.09 -16.38
C GLN A 80 -9.11 -3.18 -15.72
N GLY A 81 -9.85 -2.81 -14.67
CA GLY A 81 -10.67 -3.75 -13.89
C GLY A 81 -9.89 -4.65 -12.93
N LYS A 82 -8.58 -4.44 -12.75
CA LYS A 82 -7.72 -5.28 -11.90
C LYS A 82 -7.30 -4.58 -10.61
N VAL A 83 -6.95 -5.38 -9.61
CA VAL A 83 -6.35 -4.92 -8.35
C VAL A 83 -4.83 -4.90 -8.49
N VAL A 84 -4.24 -3.71 -8.34
CA VAL A 84 -2.79 -3.52 -8.38
C VAL A 84 -2.28 -3.26 -6.97
N LYS A 85 -1.29 -4.03 -6.53
CA LYS A 85 -0.59 -3.76 -5.27
C LYS A 85 0.72 -3.07 -5.58
N GLU A 86 0.84 -1.83 -5.10
CA GLU A 86 2.06 -1.04 -5.27
C GLU A 86 2.19 0.01 -4.17
N THR A 87 3.30 -0.06 -3.42
CA THR A 87 3.58 0.89 -2.32
C THR A 87 4.00 2.27 -2.82
N ARG A 88 4.54 2.34 -4.04
CA ARG A 88 5.14 3.56 -4.63
C ARG A 88 4.11 4.50 -5.24
N PHE A 89 2.85 4.08 -5.37
CA PHE A 89 1.77 4.96 -5.83
C PHE A 89 1.57 6.18 -4.94
N CYS A 90 1.94 6.12 -3.66
CA CYS A 90 2.01 7.31 -2.82
C CYS A 90 2.86 8.45 -3.43
N LEU A 91 3.81 8.14 -4.33
CA LEU A 91 4.62 9.11 -5.07
C LEU A 91 4.21 9.21 -6.54
N THR A 92 3.88 8.09 -7.18
CA THR A 92 3.75 8.01 -8.63
C THR A 92 2.33 8.11 -9.15
N LEU A 93 1.30 7.96 -8.30
CA LEU A 93 -0.12 8.01 -8.69
C LEU A 93 -0.47 9.22 -9.59
N PRO A 94 0.03 10.46 -9.34
CA PRO A 94 -0.28 11.60 -10.21
C PRO A 94 0.14 11.40 -11.67
N ALA A 95 1.22 10.65 -11.93
CA ALA A 95 1.63 10.33 -13.30
C ALA A 95 0.62 9.42 -14.00
N TRP A 96 0.09 8.43 -13.30
CA TRP A 96 -0.91 7.50 -13.82
C TRP A 96 -2.22 8.21 -14.13
N LEU A 97 -2.73 9.02 -13.19
CA LEU A 97 -3.95 9.81 -13.35
C LEU A 97 -3.83 10.79 -14.53
N LYS A 98 -2.69 11.48 -14.64
CA LYS A 98 -2.43 12.43 -15.73
C LYS A 98 -2.54 11.80 -17.12
N TYR A 99 -2.20 10.52 -17.27
CA TYR A 99 -2.24 9.81 -18.55
C TYR A 99 -3.46 8.91 -18.71
N GLY A 100 -4.54 9.20 -17.99
CA GLY A 100 -5.87 8.63 -18.22
C GLY A 100 -6.16 7.35 -17.42
N THR A 101 -5.32 7.00 -16.46
CA THR A 101 -5.64 5.89 -15.54
C THR A 101 -6.80 6.32 -14.65
N GLN A 102 -7.87 5.55 -14.63
CA GLN A 102 -8.97 5.72 -13.69
C GLN A 102 -8.79 4.74 -12.54
N VAL A 103 -8.90 5.22 -11.30
CA VAL A 103 -8.79 4.42 -10.08
C VAL A 103 -10.12 4.53 -9.35
N SER A 104 -10.83 3.40 -9.22
CA SER A 104 -12.13 3.35 -8.55
C SER A 104 -12.01 3.52 -7.03
N ALA A 105 -10.95 2.96 -6.44
CA ALA A 105 -10.71 2.95 -5.02
C ALA A 105 -9.24 2.62 -4.69
N ILE A 106 -8.81 2.96 -3.48
CA ILE A 106 -7.51 2.56 -2.95
C ILE A 106 -7.69 1.95 -1.56
N LEU A 107 -7.19 0.72 -1.40
CA LEU A 107 -7.02 0.07 -0.12
C LEU A 107 -5.70 0.48 0.53
N VAL A 108 -5.75 1.12 1.70
CA VAL A 108 -4.59 1.63 2.42
C VAL A 108 -4.32 0.77 3.64
N CYS A 109 -3.25 -0.03 3.61
CA CYS A 109 -2.85 -0.81 4.79
C CYS A 109 -2.13 0.10 5.81
N LEU A 110 -2.83 0.45 6.89
CA LEU A 110 -2.28 1.22 7.99
C LEU A 110 -1.47 0.34 8.93
N ARG A 111 -0.32 0.85 9.35
CA ARG A 111 0.51 0.22 10.37
C ARG A 111 1.23 1.29 11.16
N ASP A 112 1.30 1.06 12.47
CA ASP A 112 1.91 1.99 13.41
C ASP A 112 3.33 2.43 12.95
N PRO A 113 3.66 3.74 13.06
CA PRO A 113 4.91 4.29 12.57
C PRO A 113 6.17 3.56 13.06
N ILE A 114 6.20 3.12 14.32
CA ILE A 114 7.37 2.45 14.89
C ILE A 114 7.49 1.02 14.44
N GLN A 115 6.37 0.31 14.28
CA GLN A 115 6.42 -1.03 13.69
C GLN A 115 7.03 -0.98 12.28
N VAL A 116 6.62 0.01 11.47
CA VAL A 116 7.19 0.22 10.14
C VAL A 116 8.66 0.63 10.23
N ALA A 117 8.99 1.58 11.12
CA ALA A 117 10.36 2.03 11.29
C ALA A 117 11.29 0.87 11.64
N ARG A 118 10.95 0.04 12.64
CA ARG A 118 11.74 -1.13 13.05
C ARG A 118 11.95 -2.13 11.92
N SER A 119 10.89 -2.41 11.17
CA SER A 119 10.96 -3.29 9.99
C SER A 119 11.96 -2.76 8.96
N LEU A 120 11.88 -1.46 8.64
CA LEU A 120 12.82 -0.81 7.72
C LEU A 120 14.25 -0.78 8.25
N GLN A 121 14.46 -0.52 9.55
CA GLN A 121 15.80 -0.54 10.14
C GLN A 121 16.45 -1.93 10.01
N LYS A 122 15.71 -3.00 10.33
CA LYS A 122 16.20 -4.38 10.22
C LYS A 122 16.51 -4.78 8.79
N ARG A 123 15.68 -4.36 7.84
CA ARG A 123 15.79 -4.75 6.42
C ARG A 123 16.79 -3.91 5.63
N ASN A 124 16.78 -2.59 5.84
CA ASN A 124 17.49 -1.62 5.00
C ASN A 124 18.70 -0.98 5.71
N TYR A 125 18.97 -1.33 6.97
CA TYR A 125 20.09 -0.79 7.76
C TYR A 125 20.08 0.74 7.87
N ILE A 126 18.88 1.33 7.96
CA ILE A 126 18.70 2.77 8.11
C ILE A 126 18.43 3.17 9.57
N THR A 127 18.58 4.47 9.86
CA THR A 127 18.25 5.00 11.19
C THR A 127 16.74 5.04 11.42
N ARG A 128 16.31 4.91 12.68
CA ARG A 128 14.89 5.02 13.07
C ARG A 128 14.28 6.36 12.65
N ALA A 129 15.02 7.45 12.85
CA ALA A 129 14.58 8.79 12.48
C ALA A 129 14.30 8.90 10.98
N TYR A 130 15.19 8.35 10.16
CA TYR A 130 15.00 8.34 8.71
C TYR A 130 13.85 7.40 8.27
N ALA A 131 13.71 6.23 8.91
CA ALA A 131 12.59 5.33 8.65
C ALA A 131 11.22 5.96 8.99
N LEU A 132 11.15 6.69 10.11
CA LEU A 132 9.97 7.48 10.50
C LEU A 132 9.68 8.63 9.52
N LYS A 133 10.72 9.32 9.04
CA LYS A 133 10.59 10.33 7.98
C LYS A 133 10.03 9.72 6.69
N LEU A 134 10.50 8.53 6.29
CA LEU A 134 9.94 7.83 5.13
C LEU A 134 8.47 7.47 5.36
N TRP A 135 8.11 6.93 6.52
CA TRP A 135 6.71 6.65 6.87
C TRP A 135 5.83 7.90 6.73
N TYR A 136 6.27 9.02 7.30
CA TYR A 136 5.54 10.29 7.23
C TYR A 136 5.34 10.76 5.79
N LEU A 137 6.44 10.82 5.02
CA LEU A 137 6.40 11.28 3.64
C LEU A 137 5.51 10.40 2.77
N HIS A 138 5.57 9.07 2.89
CA HIS A 138 4.76 8.20 2.04
C HIS A 138 3.27 8.32 2.37
N ASN A 139 2.88 8.37 3.65
CA ASN A 139 1.47 8.50 4.03
C ASN A 139 0.91 9.88 3.68
N MET A 140 1.65 10.96 3.95
CA MET A 140 1.24 12.31 3.59
C MET A 140 1.04 12.44 2.07
N ARG A 141 2.00 11.96 1.27
CA ARG A 141 1.96 12.04 -0.20
C ARG A 141 0.87 11.15 -0.79
N LEU A 142 0.55 10.03 -0.14
CA LEU A 142 -0.61 9.21 -0.50
C LEU A 142 -1.90 10.01 -0.35
N LEU A 143 -2.14 10.64 0.80
CA LEU A 143 -3.35 11.44 1.04
C LEU A 143 -3.45 12.61 0.04
N GLU A 144 -2.35 13.31 -0.22
CA GLU A 144 -2.32 14.39 -1.23
C GLU A 144 -2.68 13.88 -2.62
N ASN A 145 -2.01 12.81 -3.07
CA ASN A 145 -2.11 12.34 -4.46
C ASN A 145 -3.38 11.53 -4.73
N ALA A 146 -4.04 11.01 -3.69
CA ALA A 146 -5.30 10.30 -3.79
C ALA A 146 -6.52 11.19 -3.55
N ALA A 147 -6.35 12.52 -3.47
CA ALA A 147 -7.45 13.45 -3.32
C ALA A 147 -8.52 13.24 -4.41
N GLY A 148 -9.77 13.03 -3.99
CA GLY A 148 -10.90 12.75 -4.88
C GLY A 148 -11.07 11.27 -5.26
N ILE A 149 -10.20 10.37 -4.80
CA ILE A 149 -10.34 8.92 -4.98
C ILE A 149 -10.83 8.30 -3.67
N PRO A 150 -11.85 7.42 -3.70
CA PRO A 150 -12.28 6.68 -2.51
C PRO A 150 -11.13 5.93 -1.84
N LEU A 151 -10.96 6.14 -0.54
CA LEU A 151 -9.96 5.46 0.29
C LEU A 151 -10.67 4.57 1.32
N TRP A 152 -10.20 3.34 1.45
CA TRP A 152 -10.55 2.46 2.56
C TRP A 152 -9.30 2.05 3.31
N PHE A 153 -9.28 2.27 4.62
CA PHE A 153 -8.14 1.97 5.46
C PHE A 153 -8.28 0.58 6.06
N VAL A 154 -7.21 -0.21 5.99
CA VAL A 154 -7.11 -1.52 6.63
C VAL A 154 -6.03 -1.47 7.69
N TYR A 155 -6.39 -1.51 8.96
CA TYR A 155 -5.44 -1.55 10.05
C TYR A 155 -4.80 -2.93 10.20
N TYR A 156 -3.49 -2.99 9.95
CA TYR A 156 -2.71 -4.23 9.94
C TYR A 156 -2.90 -5.08 11.20
N ASN A 157 -2.96 -4.47 12.38
CA ASN A 157 -3.08 -5.22 13.63
C ASN A 157 -4.46 -5.87 13.78
N ASN A 158 -5.53 -5.26 13.26
CA ASN A 158 -6.86 -5.86 13.29
C ASN A 158 -6.91 -7.14 12.47
N LEU A 159 -6.10 -7.27 11.41
CA LEU A 159 -5.98 -8.51 10.65
C LEU A 159 -5.45 -9.68 11.48
N LEU A 160 -4.62 -9.39 12.48
CA LEU A 160 -4.02 -10.39 13.36
C LEU A 160 -4.99 -10.85 14.45
N HIS A 161 -5.98 -10.03 14.81
CA HIS A 161 -6.96 -10.31 15.86
C HIS A 161 -8.18 -11.05 15.30
N GLU A 162 -8.50 -12.20 15.88
CA GLU A 162 -9.61 -13.05 15.43
C GLU A 162 -10.97 -12.33 15.42
N ARG A 163 -11.25 -11.55 16.46
CA ARG A 163 -12.52 -10.81 16.60
C ARG A 163 -12.60 -9.55 15.71
N LEU A 164 -11.45 -8.96 15.37
CA LEU A 164 -11.40 -7.71 14.62
C LEU A 164 -11.20 -7.94 13.13
N PHE A 165 -10.74 -9.14 12.72
CA PHE A 165 -10.44 -9.44 11.32
C PHE A 165 -11.66 -9.31 10.39
N LEU A 166 -12.79 -9.91 10.75
CA LEU A 166 -14.01 -9.85 9.92
C LEU A 166 -14.49 -8.43 9.68
N PRO A 167 -14.76 -7.61 10.71
CA PRO A 167 -15.23 -6.24 10.48
C PRO A 167 -14.19 -5.39 9.73
N GLU A 168 -12.89 -5.64 9.94
CA GLU A 168 -11.82 -4.95 9.23
C GLU A 168 -11.79 -5.26 7.72
N MET A 169 -11.99 -6.53 7.36
CA MET A 169 -11.88 -7.00 5.98
C MET A 169 -13.18 -6.86 5.19
N HIS A 170 -14.34 -6.80 5.85
CA HIS A 170 -15.64 -6.75 5.16
C HIS A 170 -15.69 -5.60 4.15
N GLY A 171 -15.49 -4.36 4.57
CA GLY A 171 -15.55 -3.21 3.65
C GLY A 171 -14.39 -3.20 2.63
N ALA A 172 -13.20 -3.68 3.02
CA ALA A 172 -12.06 -3.77 2.11
C ALA A 172 -12.31 -4.77 0.97
N LEU A 173 -13.02 -5.87 1.25
CA LEU A 173 -13.33 -6.91 0.28
C LEU A 173 -14.53 -6.55 -0.61
N GLN A 174 -15.52 -5.83 -0.08
CA GLN A 174 -16.57 -5.23 -0.90
C GLN A 174 -16.01 -4.33 -1.99
N MET A 175 -14.97 -3.54 -1.70
CA MET A 175 -14.32 -2.68 -2.70
C MET A 175 -13.70 -3.43 -3.88
N ILE A 176 -13.34 -4.70 -3.69
CA ILE A 176 -12.76 -5.55 -4.74
C ILE A 176 -13.77 -6.56 -5.29
N GLY A 177 -15.05 -6.40 -4.97
CA GLY A 177 -16.14 -7.22 -5.50
C GLY A 177 -16.23 -8.63 -4.91
N TYR A 178 -15.69 -8.87 -3.72
CA TYR A 178 -15.82 -10.15 -3.03
C TYR A 178 -17.25 -10.36 -2.51
N ASP A 179 -17.82 -11.53 -2.78
CA ASP A 179 -19.18 -11.94 -2.42
C ASP A 179 -19.22 -13.20 -1.54
N GLY A 180 -18.07 -13.70 -1.08
CA GLY A 180 -17.99 -14.89 -0.24
C GLY A 180 -18.48 -14.68 1.20
N SER A 181 -18.81 -15.77 1.88
CA SER A 181 -19.38 -15.77 3.23
C SER A 181 -18.35 -15.39 4.32
N ASP A 182 -18.85 -15.04 5.51
CA ASP A 182 -18.00 -14.80 6.69
C ASP A 182 -17.18 -16.06 7.05
N GLU A 183 -17.73 -17.25 6.87
CA GLU A 183 -17.01 -18.52 7.09
C GLU A 183 -15.89 -18.72 6.06
N GLU A 184 -16.10 -18.37 4.80
CA GLU A 184 -15.06 -18.37 3.76
C GLU A 184 -13.94 -17.40 4.11
N LEU A 185 -14.31 -16.20 4.54
CA LEU A 185 -13.35 -15.16 4.92
C LEU A 185 -12.53 -15.58 6.15
N GLN A 186 -13.14 -16.27 7.13
CA GLN A 186 -12.40 -16.85 8.25
C GLN A 186 -11.45 -17.99 7.82
N ARG A 187 -11.83 -18.82 6.84
CA ARG A 187 -10.91 -19.83 6.26
C ARG A 187 -9.74 -19.17 5.53
N LEU A 188 -9.98 -18.06 4.83
CA LEU A 188 -8.90 -17.29 4.21
C LEU A 188 -7.94 -16.72 5.25
N ARG A 189 -8.45 -16.23 6.39
CA ARG A 189 -7.62 -15.75 7.50
C ARG A 189 -6.63 -16.80 7.97
N SER A 190 -7.09 -18.01 8.26
CA SER A 190 -6.23 -19.08 8.81
C SER A 190 -5.12 -19.49 7.85
N THR A 191 -5.34 -19.33 6.55
CA THR A 191 -4.38 -19.68 5.48
C THR A 191 -3.41 -18.54 5.16
N CYS A 192 -3.90 -17.29 5.18
CA CYS A 192 -3.19 -16.13 4.67
C CYS A 192 -2.55 -15.26 5.75
N VAL A 193 -3.14 -15.22 6.95
CA VAL A 193 -2.65 -14.40 8.06
C VAL A 193 -1.79 -15.27 8.95
N LYS A 194 -0.49 -14.98 8.98
CA LYS A 194 0.49 -15.66 9.83
C LYS A 194 0.91 -14.72 10.97
N PRO A 195 0.32 -14.82 12.18
CA PRO A 195 0.69 -13.94 13.30
C PRO A 195 2.19 -13.98 13.63
N GLN A 196 2.87 -15.10 13.35
CA GLN A 196 4.32 -15.25 13.57
C GLN A 196 5.16 -14.31 12.68
N MET A 197 4.60 -13.81 11.58
CA MET A 197 5.25 -12.81 10.72
C MET A 197 5.12 -11.38 11.27
N ASN A 198 4.40 -11.17 12.39
CA ASN A 198 4.42 -9.90 13.10
C ASN A 198 5.68 -9.77 13.97
N HIS A 199 6.81 -9.47 13.33
CA HIS A 199 8.11 -9.34 14.01
C HIS A 199 8.24 -8.11 14.92
N HIS A 200 7.29 -7.17 14.86
CA HIS A 200 7.35 -5.90 15.57
C HIS A 200 5.97 -5.57 16.13
N PRO A 201 5.56 -6.16 17.27
CA PRO A 201 4.28 -5.83 17.88
C PRO A 201 4.22 -4.37 18.31
N GLU A 202 3.01 -3.85 18.39
CA GLU A 202 2.75 -2.48 18.78
C GLU A 202 3.24 -2.21 20.20
N ARG A 203 3.92 -1.08 20.36
CA ARG A 203 4.39 -0.59 21.66
C ARG A 203 4.10 0.88 21.73
N ARG A 204 3.60 1.35 22.87
CA ARG A 204 3.36 2.77 23.10
C ARG A 204 4.70 3.51 23.04
N GLU A 205 4.90 4.28 21.99
CA GLU A 205 6.09 5.10 21.79
C GLU A 205 5.71 6.53 21.44
N LYS A 206 6.61 7.47 21.74
CA LYS A 206 6.45 8.87 21.36
C LYS A 206 7.11 9.09 20.00
N TYR A 207 6.41 9.80 19.11
CA TYR A 207 6.89 10.18 17.79
C TYR A 207 7.13 11.69 17.74
N PRO A 208 7.94 12.19 16.77
CA PRO A 208 7.91 13.60 16.41
C PRO A 208 6.47 14.09 16.17
N ARG A 209 6.19 15.35 16.49
CA ARG A 209 4.83 15.90 16.54
C ARG A 209 4.06 15.71 15.23
N GLU A 210 4.71 15.95 14.10
CA GLU A 210 4.14 15.80 12.76
C GLU A 210 3.73 14.36 12.45
N ILE A 211 4.48 13.36 12.92
CA ILE A 211 4.15 11.95 12.76
C ILE A 211 2.98 11.57 13.67
N ALA A 212 2.98 12.05 14.92
CA ALA A 212 1.89 11.79 15.86
C ALA A 212 0.56 12.38 15.36
N LEU A 213 0.59 13.60 14.81
CA LEU A 213 -0.59 14.25 14.23
C LEU A 213 -1.12 13.47 13.01
N LEU A 214 -0.23 13.12 12.06
CA LEU A 214 -0.64 12.34 10.89
C LEU A 214 -1.16 10.96 11.28
N TRP A 215 -0.52 10.30 12.24
CA TRP A 215 -0.99 8.99 12.72
C TRP A 215 -2.37 9.08 13.37
N SER A 216 -2.62 10.12 14.18
CA SER A 216 -3.94 10.36 14.77
C SER A 216 -5.01 10.61 13.70
N ASP A 217 -4.72 11.43 12.67
CA ASP A 217 -5.64 11.68 11.55
C ASP A 217 -5.94 10.39 10.77
N LEU A 218 -4.94 9.56 10.48
CA LEU A 218 -5.13 8.27 9.79
C LEU A 218 -6.01 7.31 10.62
N LEU A 219 -5.79 7.24 11.93
CA LEU A 219 -6.62 6.44 12.83
C LEU A 219 -8.06 6.97 12.89
N GLU A 220 -8.25 8.28 12.93
CA GLU A 220 -9.57 8.90 12.91
C GLU A 220 -10.31 8.61 11.60
N ARG A 221 -9.63 8.68 10.44
CA ARG A 221 -10.19 8.30 9.13
C ARG A 221 -10.61 6.84 9.10
N HIS A 222 -9.75 5.94 9.59
CA HIS A 222 -10.06 4.52 9.72
C HIS A 222 -11.30 4.30 10.60
N GLN A 223 -11.47 5.02 11.70
CA GLN A 223 -12.69 4.87 12.52
C GLN A 223 -13.95 5.44 11.83
N LYS A 224 -13.83 6.59 11.17
CA LYS A 224 -14.97 7.25 10.49
C LYS A 224 -15.54 6.44 9.34
N GLN A 225 -14.73 5.62 8.67
CA GLN A 225 -15.17 4.82 7.52
C GLN A 225 -16.27 3.79 7.87
N TYR A 226 -16.39 3.39 9.14
CA TYR A 226 -17.45 2.48 9.61
C TYR A 226 -18.76 3.18 9.98
N THR A 227 -18.77 4.52 9.99
CA THR A 227 -19.94 5.33 10.41
C THR A 227 -20.58 6.09 9.26
N THR A 228 -19.95 6.11 8.10
CA THR A 228 -20.45 6.78 6.90
C THR A 228 -21.10 5.72 6.00
N PRO A 229 -22.41 5.81 5.67
CA PRO A 229 -23.00 4.92 4.69
C PRO A 229 -22.27 5.04 3.35
N ALA A 230 -21.99 3.90 2.71
CA ALA A 230 -21.41 3.81 1.38
C ALA A 230 -22.32 4.43 0.31
#